data_AF-K4IH32-F1
#
_entry.id   AF-K4IH32-F1
#
_cell.length_a   1.000
_cell.length_b   1.000
_cell.length_c   1.000
_cell.angle_alpha   90.00
_cell.angle_beta   90.00
_cell.angle_gamma   90.00
#
_symmetry.space_group_name_H-M   'P 1'
#
loop_
_entity.id
_entity.type
_entity.pdbx_description
1 polymer ?
#
loop_
_entity_poly.entity_id
_entity_poly.type
_entity_poly.pdbx_seq_one_letter_code
_entity_poly.pdbx_strand_id
1 'polypeptide(L)'
;MIDKNKGHIELNDSLELTPNSNFYLIESQKLGEVQEIRDTGNGYKWLDIKNIQIGDKYFIMSLCFKEEELSELSMVINDNPFDLNSGWDSWSEKSKKEKLKKYQDWLTQEIGKERDFNWGEVWADNDPKGGSSSIGIRYK
;
A
#
# COMPACT_ATOMS: atom_id res chain seq x y z
N MET A 1 -7.82 -2.71 -5.29
CA MET A 1 -7.15 -3.53 -6.31
C MET A 1 -6.77 -2.64 -7.48
N ILE A 2 -5.80 -3.02 -8.32
CA ILE A 2 -5.07 -2.08 -9.20
C ILE A 2 -5.60 -2.10 -10.64
N ASP A 3 -6.10 -0.95 -11.14
CA ASP A 3 -6.37 -0.77 -12.57
C ASP A 3 -5.04 -0.60 -13.33
N LYS A 4 -4.62 -1.65 -14.05
CA LYS A 4 -3.38 -1.67 -14.84
C LYS A 4 -3.25 -0.48 -15.82
N ASN A 5 -4.36 0.00 -16.39
CA ASN A 5 -4.31 1.01 -17.45
C ASN A 5 -4.19 2.43 -16.91
N LYS A 6 -4.66 2.66 -15.67
CA LYS A 6 -4.73 4.00 -15.06
C LYS A 6 -3.87 4.16 -13.81
N GLY A 7 -3.47 3.06 -13.18
CA GLY A 7 -2.78 3.05 -11.89
C GLY A 7 -3.68 3.33 -10.70
N HIS A 8 -4.99 3.38 -10.90
CA HIS A 8 -5.93 3.63 -9.81
C HIS A 8 -6.04 2.41 -8.89
N ILE A 9 -6.33 2.64 -7.60
CA ILE A 9 -6.58 1.58 -6.63
C ILE A 9 -8.02 1.63 -6.14
N GLU A 10 -8.81 0.67 -6.59
CA GLU A 10 -10.20 0.49 -6.17
C GLU A 10 -10.23 -0.12 -4.76
N LEU A 11 -10.70 0.62 -3.76
CA LEU A 11 -10.80 0.11 -2.39
C LEU A 11 -12.13 -0.59 -2.14
N ASN A 12 -13.20 -0.10 -2.78
CA ASN A 12 -14.54 -0.67 -2.81
C ASN A 12 -15.33 -0.02 -3.95
N ASP A 13 -16.60 -0.41 -4.13
CA ASP A 13 -17.49 0.07 -5.21
C ASP A 13 -17.68 1.60 -5.26
N SER A 14 -17.34 2.32 -4.18
CA SER A 14 -17.56 3.76 -4.04
C SER A 14 -16.28 4.58 -3.89
N LEU A 15 -15.11 3.95 -3.71
CA LEU A 15 -13.88 4.64 -3.37
C LEU A 15 -12.69 4.10 -4.15
N GLU A 16 -12.04 5.03 -4.86
CA GLU A 16 -10.86 4.78 -5.68
C GLU A 16 -9.75 5.76 -5.26
N LEU A 17 -8.52 5.25 -5.14
CA LEU A 17 -7.32 6.07 -5.00
C LEU A 17 -6.76 6.37 -6.39
N THR A 18 -6.51 7.64 -6.64
CA THR A 18 -5.95 8.18 -7.88
C THR A 18 -4.83 9.16 -7.52
N PRO A 19 -3.95 9.55 -8.47
CA PRO A 19 -2.96 10.59 -8.23
C PRO A 19 -3.56 11.91 -7.69
N ASN A 20 -4.79 12.22 -8.11
CA ASN A 20 -5.50 13.43 -7.70
C ASN A 20 -6.34 13.24 -6.42
N SER A 21 -6.23 12.09 -5.75
CA SER A 21 -6.96 11.86 -4.49
C SER A 21 -6.50 12.84 -3.42
N ASN A 22 -7.44 13.61 -2.88
CA ASN A 22 -7.15 14.57 -1.83
C ASN A 22 -7.01 13.88 -0.46
N PHE A 23 -5.97 14.23 0.29
CA PHE A 23 -5.69 13.70 1.62
C PHE A 23 -6.91 13.72 2.57
N TYR A 24 -7.58 14.87 2.71
CA TYR A 24 -8.67 15.04 3.67
C TYR A 24 -9.90 14.21 3.31
N LEU A 25 -10.17 14.05 2.01
CA LEU A 25 -11.25 13.20 1.53
C LEU A 25 -11.04 11.74 1.91
N ILE A 26 -9.81 11.24 1.77
CA ILE A 26 -9.47 9.84 2.11
C ILE A 26 -9.45 9.64 3.63
N GLU A 27 -8.87 10.58 4.37
CA GLU A 27 -8.80 10.55 5.83
C GLU A 27 -10.20 10.57 6.48
N SER A 28 -11.17 11.27 5.89
CA SER A 28 -12.55 11.32 6.39
C SER A 28 -13.33 10.02 6.16
N GLN A 29 -12.89 9.12 5.27
CA GLN A 29 -13.57 7.84 5.03
C GLN A 29 -13.41 6.85 6.18
N LYS A 30 -12.50 7.11 7.13
CA LYS A 30 -12.23 6.23 8.29
C LYS A 30 -12.07 4.76 7.90
N LEU A 31 -11.21 4.55 6.90
CA LEU A 31 -10.87 3.22 6.38
C LEU A 31 -10.06 2.42 7.40
N GLY A 32 -10.24 1.09 7.37
CA GLY A 32 -9.50 0.15 8.19
C GLY A 32 -9.86 0.23 9.68
N GLU A 33 -9.06 -0.44 10.49
CA GLU A 33 -9.20 -0.46 11.96
C GLU A 33 -8.51 0.73 12.62
N VAL A 34 -7.37 1.16 12.06
CA VAL A 34 -6.53 2.24 12.60
C VAL A 34 -6.05 3.15 11.47
N GLN A 35 -6.10 4.45 11.72
CA GLN A 35 -5.49 5.48 10.86
C GLN A 35 -4.49 6.31 11.66
N GLU A 36 -3.31 6.51 11.08
CA GLU A 36 -2.23 7.32 11.66
C GLU A 36 -1.76 8.33 10.62
N ILE A 37 -1.59 9.59 11.04
CA ILE A 37 -1.11 10.67 10.19
C ILE A 37 0.33 10.99 10.58
N ARG A 38 1.23 11.01 9.61
CA ARG A 38 2.62 11.47 9.80
C ARG A 38 2.90 12.65 8.87
N ASP A 39 3.16 13.81 9.44
CA ASP A 39 3.59 15.00 8.70
C ASP A 39 5.06 15.23 8.99
N THR A 40 5.90 15.18 7.95
CA THR A 40 7.35 15.35 8.08
C THR A 40 7.80 16.81 7.97
N GLY A 41 6.87 17.76 7.77
CA GLY A 41 7.16 19.20 7.73
C GLY A 41 7.97 19.66 6.50
N ASN A 42 8.16 18.79 5.51
CA ASN A 42 8.92 19.02 4.29
C ASN A 42 8.02 18.97 3.02
N GLY A 43 6.71 19.19 3.19
CA GLY A 43 5.72 19.12 2.12
C GLY A 43 5.13 17.73 1.87
N TYR A 44 5.63 16.70 2.57
CA TYR A 44 5.08 15.35 2.52
C TYR A 44 4.21 15.04 3.74
N LYS A 45 3.07 14.39 3.48
CA LYS A 45 2.16 13.90 4.50
C LYS A 45 1.79 12.45 4.22
N TRP A 46 1.88 11.61 5.22
CA TRP A 46 1.55 10.20 5.13
C TRP A 46 0.26 9.89 5.88
N LEU A 47 -0.59 9.07 5.27
CA LEU A 47 -1.74 8.43 5.92
C LEU A 47 -1.49 6.93 5.94
N ASP A 48 -1.19 6.40 7.13
CA ASP A 48 -1.06 4.96 7.35
C ASP A 48 -2.39 4.41 7.81
N ILE A 49 -2.87 3.38 7.12
CA ILE A 49 -4.18 2.77 7.36
C ILE A 49 -3.96 1.27 7.55
N LYS A 50 -4.38 0.74 8.69
CA LYS A 50 -4.14 -0.65 9.10
C LYS A 50 -5.42 -1.46 9.03
N ASN A 51 -5.32 -2.73 8.62
CA ASN A 51 -6.44 -3.66 8.51
C ASN A 51 -7.59 -3.16 7.61
N ILE A 52 -7.27 -2.55 6.46
CA ILE A 52 -8.29 -2.33 5.42
C ILE A 52 -8.68 -3.70 4.84
N GLN A 53 -9.96 -4.02 4.82
CA GLN A 53 -10.46 -5.20 4.11
C GLN A 53 -10.87 -4.84 2.68
N ILE A 54 -10.31 -5.52 1.69
CA ILE A 54 -10.67 -5.40 0.29
C ILE A 54 -10.88 -6.82 -0.25
N GLY A 55 -12.13 -7.15 -0.58
CA GLY A 55 -12.51 -8.53 -0.89
C GLY A 55 -12.25 -9.47 0.30
N ASP A 56 -11.54 -10.56 0.04
CA ASP A 56 -11.15 -11.58 1.02
C ASP A 56 -9.80 -11.32 1.69
N LYS A 57 -9.17 -10.17 1.42
CA LYS A 57 -7.82 -9.85 1.92
C LYS A 57 -7.78 -8.62 2.79
N TYR A 58 -6.78 -8.59 3.65
CA TYR A 58 -6.48 -7.49 4.55
C TYR A 58 -5.20 -6.78 4.11
N PHE A 59 -5.22 -5.46 4.22
CA PHE A 59 -4.16 -4.58 3.78
C PHE A 59 -3.74 -3.65 4.92
N ILE A 60 -2.43 -3.42 5.01
CA ILE A 60 -1.89 -2.19 5.61
C ILE A 60 -1.42 -1.35 4.44
N MET A 61 -1.88 -0.10 4.36
CA MET A 61 -1.50 0.84 3.30
C MET A 61 -0.88 2.09 3.92
N SER A 62 0.20 2.56 3.32
CA SER A 62 0.84 3.84 3.65
C SER A 62 0.76 4.73 2.42
N LEU A 63 -0.09 5.76 2.48
CA LEU A 63 -0.35 6.69 1.38
C LEU A 63 0.49 7.95 1.56
N CYS A 64 1.33 8.29 0.58
CA CYS A 64 2.23 9.44 0.61
C CYS A 64 1.70 10.56 -0.29
N PHE A 65 1.33 11.66 0.34
CA PHE A 65 0.84 12.85 -0.32
C PHE A 65 1.93 13.92 -0.38
N LYS A 66 2.08 14.56 -1.53
CA LYS A 66 2.94 15.72 -1.75
C LYS A 66 2.08 16.84 -2.29
N GLU A 67 2.08 17.99 -1.63
CA GLU A 67 1.27 19.16 -2.05
C GLU A 67 -0.23 18.82 -2.27
N GLU A 68 -0.77 17.93 -1.42
CA GLU A 68 -2.16 17.41 -1.45
C GLU A 68 -2.50 16.38 -2.54
N GLU A 69 -1.54 16.00 -3.38
CA GLU A 69 -1.69 14.94 -4.38
C GLU A 69 -1.03 13.63 -3.92
N LEU A 70 -1.63 12.50 -4.30
CA LEU A 70 -1.10 11.18 -3.98
C LEU A 70 0.08 10.87 -4.90
N SER A 71 1.29 10.88 -4.34
CA SER A 71 2.54 10.71 -5.08
C SER A 71 3.06 9.27 -5.07
N GLU A 72 2.88 8.58 -3.95
CA GLU A 72 3.40 7.23 -3.74
C GLU A 72 2.50 6.52 -2.73
N LEU A 73 2.45 5.20 -2.79
CA LEU A 73 1.93 4.39 -1.71
C LEU A 73 2.69 3.08 -1.60
N SER A 74 2.63 2.50 -0.41
CA SER A 74 3.05 1.13 -0.20
C SER A 74 1.97 0.34 0.51
N MET A 75 1.94 -0.96 0.26
CA MET A 75 0.97 -1.85 0.88
C MET A 75 1.54 -3.22 1.22
N VAL A 76 0.95 -3.82 2.24
CA VAL A 76 1.25 -5.16 2.75
C VAL A 76 -0.07 -5.94 2.76
N ILE A 77 -0.05 -7.18 2.27
CA ILE A 77 -1.25 -8.00 2.06
C ILE A 77 -1.19 -9.24 2.96
N ASN A 78 -2.32 -9.62 3.55
CA ASN A 78 -2.49 -10.86 4.28
C ASN A 78 -3.90 -11.43 4.10
N ASP A 79 -4.06 -12.74 4.24
CA ASP A 79 -5.38 -13.40 4.15
C ASP A 79 -6.21 -13.24 5.44
N ASN A 80 -5.56 -12.89 6.56
CA ASN A 80 -6.20 -12.60 7.84
C ASN A 80 -5.86 -11.18 8.30
N PRO A 81 -6.66 -10.56 9.18
CA PRO A 81 -6.31 -9.30 9.81
C PRO A 81 -4.90 -9.37 10.42
N PHE A 82 -4.15 -8.28 10.28
CA PHE A 82 -2.85 -8.13 10.92
C PHE A 82 -3.05 -7.97 12.42
N ASP A 83 -2.26 -8.70 13.20
CA ASP A 83 -2.14 -8.47 14.64
C ASP A 83 -1.32 -7.21 14.89
N LEU A 84 -2.01 -6.10 15.18
CA LEU A 84 -1.38 -4.80 15.40
C LEU A 84 -0.62 -4.71 16.74
N ASN A 85 -0.78 -5.71 17.62
CA ASN A 85 -0.07 -5.80 18.90
C ASN A 85 1.14 -6.73 18.84
N SER A 86 1.36 -7.41 17.70
CA SER A 86 2.50 -8.32 17.54
C SER A 86 3.83 -7.55 17.54
N GLY A 87 4.74 -7.96 18.42
CA GLY A 87 6.09 -7.41 18.52
C GLY A 87 7.05 -7.95 17.46
N TRP A 88 8.31 -7.53 17.52
CA TRP A 88 9.36 -7.94 16.57
C TRP A 88 9.78 -9.42 16.65
N ASP A 89 9.25 -10.19 17.61
CA ASP A 89 9.68 -11.55 17.92
C ASP A 89 9.29 -12.60 16.86
N SER A 90 8.38 -12.28 15.94
CA SER A 90 7.97 -13.18 14.84
C SER A 90 8.80 -13.02 13.55
N TRP A 91 9.92 -12.29 13.61
CA TRP A 91 10.71 -11.93 12.45
C TRP A 91 11.73 -13.02 12.05
N SER A 92 11.82 -13.34 10.75
CA SER A 92 12.89 -14.17 10.19
C SER A 92 13.24 -13.77 8.76
N GLU A 93 14.48 -13.99 8.32
CA GLU A 93 14.87 -13.68 6.93
C GLU A 93 14.19 -14.60 5.91
N LYS A 94 13.91 -15.85 6.30
CA LYS A 94 13.20 -16.82 5.44
C LYS A 94 11.77 -16.38 5.17
N SER A 95 11.05 -15.90 6.19
CA SER A 95 9.68 -15.40 6.02
C SER A 95 9.63 -14.18 5.10
N LYS A 96 10.67 -13.35 5.05
CA LYS A 96 10.75 -12.23 4.10
C LYS A 96 10.85 -12.67 2.65
N LYS A 97 11.75 -13.60 2.33
CA LYS A 97 11.95 -14.06 0.94
C LYS A 97 10.67 -14.72 0.41
N GLU A 98 9.99 -15.48 1.25
CA GLU A 98 8.69 -16.07 0.93
C GLU A 98 7.61 -14.99 0.73
N LYS A 99 7.59 -13.96 1.58
CA LYS A 99 6.64 -12.83 1.46
C LYS A 99 6.87 -12.01 0.19
N LEU A 100 8.12 -11.68 -0.12
CA LEU A 100 8.48 -10.97 -1.34
C LEU A 100 8.05 -11.76 -2.58
N LYS A 101 8.32 -13.07 -2.61
CA LYS A 101 7.87 -13.92 -3.71
C LYS A 101 6.33 -13.91 -3.84
N LYS A 102 5.61 -14.04 -2.72
CA LYS A 102 4.14 -13.96 -2.71
C LYS A 102 3.63 -12.64 -3.29
N TYR A 103 4.29 -11.52 -3.00
CA TYR A 103 3.91 -10.22 -3.55
C TYR A 103 4.24 -10.07 -5.03
N GLN A 104 5.37 -10.60 -5.48
CA GLN A 104 5.70 -10.64 -6.90
C GLN A 104 4.70 -11.49 -7.68
N ASP A 105 4.32 -12.64 -7.12
CA ASP A 105 3.32 -13.53 -7.70
C ASP A 105 1.93 -12.85 -7.71
N TRP A 106 1.51 -12.24 -6.60
CA TRP A 106 0.26 -11.48 -6.50
C TRP A 106 0.22 -10.32 -7.51
N LEU A 107 1.26 -9.49 -7.60
CA LEU A 107 1.36 -8.43 -8.61
C LEU A 107 1.28 -8.98 -10.03
N THR A 108 1.88 -10.14 -10.27
CA THR A 108 1.82 -10.78 -11.60
C THR A 108 0.42 -11.26 -11.94
N GLN A 109 -0.34 -11.72 -10.96
CA GLN A 109 -1.74 -12.09 -11.13
C GLN A 109 -2.62 -10.85 -11.32
N GLU A 110 -2.35 -9.78 -10.58
CA GLU A 110 -3.15 -8.54 -10.56
C GLU A 110 -2.98 -7.73 -11.86
N ILE A 111 -1.73 -7.44 -12.26
CA ILE A 111 -1.43 -6.49 -13.36
C ILE A 111 -0.52 -7.09 -14.45
N GLY A 112 -0.25 -8.39 -14.42
CA GLY A 112 0.69 -9.04 -15.33
C GLY A 112 2.16 -8.80 -14.94
N LYS A 113 3.11 -9.05 -15.85
CA LYS A 113 4.56 -8.93 -15.56
C LYS A 113 5.15 -7.52 -15.71
N GLU A 114 4.37 -6.60 -16.27
CA GLU A 114 4.78 -5.22 -16.51
C GLU A 114 4.85 -4.44 -15.18
N ARG A 115 5.85 -3.56 -15.05
CA ARG A 115 6.14 -2.84 -13.80
C ARG A 115 6.36 -1.34 -13.99
N ASP A 116 6.58 -0.91 -15.23
CA ASP A 116 6.63 0.51 -15.62
C ASP A 116 5.47 0.75 -16.58
N PHE A 117 4.70 1.79 -16.29
CA PHE A 117 3.50 2.17 -17.01
C PHE A 117 3.54 3.66 -17.33
N ASN A 118 2.70 4.11 -18.26
CA ASN A 118 2.62 5.55 -18.60
C ASN A 118 2.23 6.43 -17.40
N TRP A 119 1.51 5.88 -16.42
CA TRP A 119 1.04 6.60 -15.23
C TRP A 119 2.00 6.48 -14.02
N GLY A 120 2.98 5.58 -14.04
CA GLY A 120 3.78 5.29 -12.85
C GLY A 120 4.57 3.99 -12.91
N GLU A 121 5.11 3.60 -11.77
CA GLU A 121 5.82 2.34 -11.56
C GLU A 121 5.20 1.55 -10.40
N VAL A 122 5.27 0.21 -10.50
CA VAL A 122 4.83 -0.73 -9.46
C VAL A 122 5.95 -1.72 -9.19
N TRP A 123 6.24 -1.99 -7.93
CA TRP A 123 7.26 -2.96 -7.55
C TRP A 123 6.88 -3.70 -6.29
N ALA A 124 7.57 -4.80 -6.03
CA ALA A 124 7.60 -5.44 -4.72
C ALA A 124 9.05 -5.50 -4.28
N ASP A 125 9.33 -5.00 -3.08
CA ASP A 125 10.68 -5.00 -2.53
C ASP A 125 10.65 -5.34 -1.04
N ASN A 126 11.84 -5.54 -0.48
CA ASN A 126 12.08 -5.76 0.92
C ASN A 126 12.77 -4.51 1.46
N ASP A 127 12.15 -3.84 2.43
CA ASP A 127 12.83 -2.78 3.17
C ASP A 127 13.76 -3.43 4.22
N PRO A 128 15.09 -3.42 4.02
CA PRO A 128 16.01 -3.99 4.97
C PRO A 128 16.02 -3.24 6.31
N LYS A 129 15.62 -1.96 6.34
CA LYS A 129 15.58 -1.13 7.56
C LYS A 129 14.28 -1.31 8.34
N GLY A 130 13.14 -1.33 7.66
CA GLY A 130 11.81 -1.60 8.24
C GLY A 130 11.53 -3.09 8.48
N GLY A 131 12.40 -3.97 8.00
CA GLY A 131 12.33 -5.39 8.31
C GLY A 131 11.17 -6.12 7.62
N SER A 132 10.54 -5.55 6.60
CA SER A 132 9.35 -6.14 5.96
C SER A 132 9.40 -6.02 4.44
N SER A 133 8.73 -6.94 3.75
CA SER A 133 8.42 -6.78 2.33
C SER A 133 7.11 -6.02 2.16
N SER A 134 7.03 -5.24 1.09
CA SER A 134 5.84 -4.48 0.68
C SER A 134 5.75 -4.41 -0.85
N ILE A 135 4.57 -4.01 -1.31
CA ILE A 135 4.33 -3.58 -2.69
C ILE A 135 4.36 -2.06 -2.69
N GLY A 136 5.07 -1.45 -3.63
CA GLY A 136 5.12 0.00 -3.81
C GLY A 136 4.50 0.40 -5.15
N ILE A 137 3.86 1.57 -5.16
CA ILE A 137 3.38 2.25 -6.37
C ILE A 137 3.82 3.71 -6.27
N ARG A 138 4.43 4.23 -7.34
CA ARG A 138 4.81 5.64 -7.47
C ARG A 138 4.24 6.20 -8.75
N TYR A 139 3.56 7.33 -8.64
CA TYR A 139 2.98 8.04 -9.76
C TYR A 139 4.00 9.00 -10.39
N LYS A 140 3.85 9.25 -11.71
CA LYS A 140 4.70 10.16 -12.49
C LYS A 140 4.27 11.62 -12.35
#